data_AF-A0A2D4T8E2-F1
#
_entry.id   AF-A0A2D4T8E2-F1
#
_cell.length_a   1.000
_cell.length_b   1.000
_cell.length_c   1.000
_cell.angle_alpha   90.00
_cell.angle_beta   90.00
_cell.angle_gamma   90.00
#
_symmetry.space_group_name_H-M   'P 1'
#
loop_
_entity.id
_entity.type
_entity.pdbx_description
1 polymer ?
#
loop_
_entity_poly.entity_id
_entity_poly.type
_entity_poly.pdbx_seq_one_letter_code
_entity_poly.pdbx_strand_id
1 'polypeptide(L)'
;MTDQTEQPLSATSFEPAPTASESTASAEKGPQSRAVLIALATAALLLIFVFFVLPRLVTPGDTEPVATTTLRDTPVAGGATAAINPAGENGSSRSPFAEAQESALRREAQEVLQALLTLQESLAERGAVSWGEPAYSEALGKAAAGDTAYRERDFMAATAQYQDALDQLLALEASLPERIETLHASVTSAIEVGEVLAAQAGFADLAQMAPADIRLITLEDRIGALLDVVVALEAAETAEKDGRLTEAVAAATEATRADPAHKRAKARLAELESALTQERFTVAMTAGYGALAAQGFDQAETQFRNAARLIPGAPEPASALAEVDQARTQSTLLRLKESGMQAEGEERWADAVALYEQALEIDALMLFATEGTVRAMPRADLDTRLEKIPEERDRLIDARIMRLAQESLAEAMMIVNPGSRLTSQIARAQETITYASTPVSVTMTSDGLTDVTLLRVKRLGTLAEQTLSLRPGLYTAVGIRNGYRDVRVKFEVRPNQRNAVEVRCVEPI
;
A
#
# COMPACT_ATOMS: atom_id res chain seq x y z
N MET A 1 46.30 -42.37 34.06
CA MET A 1 46.35 -40.91 34.23
C MET A 1 45.52 -40.31 33.12
N THR A 2 44.58 -39.45 33.52
CA THR A 2 43.73 -38.54 32.73
C THR A 2 42.75 -39.14 31.74
N ASP A 3 41.54 -39.39 32.25
CA ASP A 3 40.27 -39.17 31.53
C ASP A 3 40.23 -37.75 30.96
N GLN A 4 39.83 -37.62 29.69
CA GLN A 4 39.23 -36.39 29.18
C GLN A 4 38.02 -36.75 28.32
N THR A 5 36.87 -36.61 28.96
CA THR A 5 35.54 -36.60 28.37
C THR A 5 35.31 -35.18 27.82
N GLU A 6 35.42 -34.96 26.52
CA GLU A 6 34.96 -33.71 25.92
C GLU A 6 33.50 -33.83 25.48
N GLN A 7 32.68 -33.05 26.17
CA GLN A 7 31.25 -32.85 26.02
C GLN A 7 30.91 -32.16 24.69
N PRO A 8 29.77 -32.51 24.04
CA PRO A 8 29.29 -31.77 22.88
C PRO A 8 28.78 -30.38 23.26
N LEU A 9 29.28 -29.35 22.56
CA LEU A 9 28.85 -27.95 22.67
C LEU A 9 27.34 -27.83 22.37
N SER A 10 26.58 -27.47 23.39
CA SER A 10 25.15 -27.18 23.29
C SER A 10 24.94 -25.72 22.89
N ALA A 11 24.00 -25.49 21.97
CA ALA A 11 23.67 -24.17 21.43
C ALA A 11 23.28 -23.17 22.54
N THR A 12 23.98 -22.04 22.58
CA THR A 12 23.65 -20.90 23.43
C THR A 12 22.34 -20.27 22.95
N SER A 13 21.30 -20.38 23.78
CA SER A 13 20.07 -19.60 23.68
C SER A 13 20.40 -18.11 23.88
N PHE A 14 20.14 -17.29 22.87
CA PHE A 14 20.21 -15.84 22.98
C PHE A 14 19.01 -15.33 23.79
N GLU A 15 19.28 -14.87 25.01
CA GLU A 15 18.31 -14.17 25.85
C GLU A 15 18.42 -12.66 25.55
N PRO A 16 17.36 -11.97 25.11
CA PRO A 16 17.40 -10.53 24.93
C PRO A 16 17.36 -9.84 26.30
N ALA A 17 18.24 -8.86 26.48
CA ALA A 17 18.29 -7.99 27.64
C ALA A 17 16.92 -7.30 27.88
N PRO A 18 16.48 -7.16 29.15
CA PRO A 18 15.22 -6.50 29.44
C PRO A 18 15.34 -5.00 29.11
N THR A 19 14.53 -4.55 28.16
CA THR A 19 14.24 -3.14 27.95
C THR A 19 13.66 -2.55 29.22
N ALA A 20 14.25 -1.46 29.69
CA ALA A 20 13.73 -0.64 30.77
C ALA A 20 12.29 -0.20 30.43
N SER A 21 11.31 -0.81 31.11
CA SER A 21 9.95 -0.28 31.15
C SER A 21 9.97 0.99 32.00
N GLU A 22 9.73 2.14 31.38
CA GLU A 22 9.19 3.29 32.07
C GLU A 22 7.86 2.85 32.71
N SER A 23 7.90 2.68 34.03
CA SER A 23 6.74 2.48 34.88
C SER A 23 5.97 3.80 34.91
N THR A 24 5.04 3.98 33.96
CA THR A 24 3.93 4.90 34.16
C THR A 24 3.12 4.39 35.33
N ALA A 25 3.11 5.17 36.40
CA ALA A 25 2.33 4.96 37.59
C ALA A 25 0.88 4.57 37.26
N SER A 26 0.51 3.34 37.62
CA SER A 26 -0.88 2.94 37.78
C SER A 26 -1.49 3.80 38.88
N ALA A 27 -2.24 4.84 38.49
CA ALA A 27 -3.18 5.49 39.38
C ALA A 27 -4.31 4.51 39.68
N GLU A 28 -4.28 3.90 40.87
CA GLU A 28 -5.41 3.20 41.45
C GLU A 28 -6.62 4.16 41.51
N LYS A 29 -7.61 3.92 40.65
CA LYS A 29 -8.95 4.52 40.77
C LYS A 29 -9.64 3.89 41.98
N GLY A 30 -9.58 4.57 43.11
CA GLY A 30 -10.42 4.28 44.27
C GLY A 30 -11.91 4.36 43.94
N PRO A 31 -12.77 3.66 44.70
CA PRO A 31 -14.20 3.58 44.45
C PRO A 31 -14.91 4.86 44.93
N GLN A 32 -14.77 5.96 44.20
CA GLN A 32 -15.44 7.23 44.53
C GLN A 32 -16.52 7.66 43.54
N SER A 33 -16.73 6.94 42.43
CA SER A 33 -17.78 7.32 41.46
C SER A 33 -19.18 6.90 41.89
N ARG A 34 -19.35 5.79 42.62
CA ARG A 34 -20.67 5.31 43.06
C ARG A 34 -21.23 6.11 44.25
N ALA A 35 -20.39 6.56 45.18
CA ALA A 35 -20.83 7.37 46.31
C ALA A 35 -21.25 8.79 45.87
N VAL A 36 -20.55 9.38 44.89
CA VAL A 36 -20.91 10.68 44.31
C VAL A 36 -22.19 10.58 43.48
N LEU A 37 -22.39 9.51 42.70
CA LEU A 37 -23.64 9.30 41.95
C LEU A 37 -24.84 9.04 42.88
N ILE A 38 -24.66 8.35 44.01
CA ILE A 38 -25.71 8.16 45.01
C ILE A 38 -26.03 9.47 45.73
N ALA A 39 -25.02 10.31 46.03
CA ALA A 39 -25.23 11.63 46.64
C ALA A 39 -25.92 12.63 45.69
N LEU A 40 -25.64 12.55 44.39
CA LEU A 40 -26.25 13.42 43.37
C LEU A 40 -27.70 13.00 43.06
N ALA A 41 -27.97 11.68 43.07
CA ALA A 41 -29.32 11.16 42.93
C ALA A 41 -30.20 11.49 44.15
N THR A 42 -29.68 11.43 45.38
CA THR A 42 -30.45 11.81 46.58
C THR A 42 -30.67 13.32 46.67
N ALA A 43 -29.72 14.15 46.22
CA ALA A 43 -29.89 15.60 46.13
C ALA A 43 -30.97 16.00 45.11
N ALA A 44 -31.01 15.34 43.95
CA ALA A 44 -32.05 15.57 42.94
C ALA A 44 -33.45 15.17 43.43
N LEU A 45 -33.55 14.06 44.18
CA LEU A 45 -34.81 13.58 44.77
C LEU A 45 -35.32 14.50 45.90
N LEU A 46 -34.41 15.08 46.70
CA LEU A 46 -34.75 16.10 47.70
C LEU A 46 -35.22 17.41 47.06
N LEU A 47 -34.62 17.84 45.95
CA LEU A 47 -35.03 19.05 45.22
C LEU A 47 -36.44 18.91 44.62
N ILE A 48 -36.77 17.74 44.08
CA ILE A 48 -38.13 17.44 43.58
C ILE A 48 -39.15 17.41 44.73
N PHE A 49 -38.78 16.87 45.89
CA PHE A 49 -39.64 16.87 47.08
C PHE A 49 -39.94 18.29 47.60
N VAL A 50 -38.93 19.17 47.67
CA VAL A 50 -39.09 20.55 48.16
C VAL A 50 -39.93 21.41 47.21
N PHE A 51 -39.77 21.28 45.88
CA PHE A 51 -40.49 22.11 44.92
C PHE A 51 -41.91 21.62 44.58
N PHE A 52 -42.17 20.30 44.64
CA PHE A 52 -43.48 19.77 44.22
C PHE A 52 -44.38 19.28 45.37
N VAL A 53 -43.81 18.87 46.51
CA VAL A 53 -44.60 18.32 47.63
C VAL A 53 -44.85 19.35 48.72
N LEU A 54 -43.87 20.21 49.02
CA LEU A 54 -43.98 21.25 50.05
C LEU A 54 -45.06 22.33 49.78
N PRO A 55 -45.34 22.77 48.53
CA PRO A 55 -46.41 23.75 48.27
C PRO A 55 -47.82 23.20 48.49
N ARG A 56 -47.98 21.86 48.61
CA ARG A 56 -49.28 21.20 48.83
C ARG A 56 -49.59 20.90 50.29
N LEU A 57 -48.68 21.22 51.23
CA LEU A 57 -48.86 21.01 52.66
C LEU A 57 -48.93 22.31 53.48
N VAL A 58 -48.99 23.47 52.81
CA VAL A 58 -49.22 24.77 53.46
C VAL A 58 -50.60 25.29 53.07
N THR A 59 -51.59 24.93 53.87
CA THR A 59 -52.85 25.66 54.00
C THR A 59 -52.58 27.02 54.64
N PRO A 60 -52.95 28.15 54.02
CA PRO A 60 -53.18 29.38 54.76
C PRO A 60 -54.34 29.13 55.73
N GLY A 61 -54.08 29.30 57.02
CA GLY A 61 -55.13 29.23 58.04
C GLY A 61 -56.09 30.40 57.90
N ASP A 62 -57.37 30.07 57.85
CA ASP A 62 -58.48 30.98 58.10
C ASP A 62 -58.35 31.60 59.49
N THR A 63 -58.39 32.93 59.57
CA THR A 63 -58.99 33.63 60.71
C THR A 63 -60.30 34.26 60.23
N GLU A 64 -61.36 33.60 60.65
CA GLU A 64 -62.77 33.93 60.44
C GLU A 64 -63.23 35.20 61.23
N PRO A 65 -64.46 35.69 60.97
CA PRO A 65 -64.81 37.11 60.99
C PRO A 65 -65.47 37.55 62.31
N VAL A 66 -65.53 38.87 62.52
CA VAL A 66 -66.64 39.47 63.27
C VAL A 66 -67.13 40.69 62.51
N ALA A 67 -68.42 40.66 62.20
CA ALA A 67 -69.25 41.69 61.60
C ALA A 67 -69.11 43.03 62.36
N THR A 68 -69.58 44.18 61.86
CA THR A 68 -71.01 44.51 61.96
C THR A 68 -71.31 45.79 61.19
N THR A 69 -72.30 45.68 60.31
CA THR A 69 -73.40 46.63 60.05
C THR A 69 -73.32 47.99 60.76
N THR A 70 -73.36 49.07 59.98
CA THR A 70 -73.89 50.35 60.46
C THR A 70 -75.22 50.63 59.78
N LEU A 71 -76.27 50.76 60.59
CA LEU A 71 -77.63 51.06 60.18
C LEU A 71 -78.01 52.40 60.81
N ARG A 72 -78.66 53.23 59.98
CA ARG A 72 -79.58 54.32 60.34
C ARG A 72 -79.03 55.52 61.11
N ASP A 73 -79.49 56.66 60.61
CA ASP A 73 -79.38 57.98 61.20
C ASP A 73 -80.72 58.40 61.84
N THR A 74 -80.64 59.38 62.77
CA THR A 74 -81.64 60.33 63.35
C THR A 74 -81.53 60.48 64.90
N PRO A 75 -81.82 61.65 65.50
CA PRO A 75 -81.46 63.04 65.11
C PRO A 75 -81.16 64.03 66.29
N VAL A 76 -80.75 65.29 65.95
CA VAL A 76 -80.96 66.62 66.64
C VAL A 76 -80.19 66.90 67.97
N ALA A 77 -79.56 68.05 68.30
CA ALA A 77 -79.51 69.48 67.88
C ALA A 77 -78.10 70.07 68.24
N GLY A 78 -77.58 71.18 67.70
CA GLY A 78 -78.12 72.18 66.76
C GLY A 78 -77.16 73.36 66.50
N GLY A 79 -77.56 74.22 65.55
CA GLY A 79 -77.09 75.61 65.29
C GLY A 79 -75.83 75.76 64.42
N ALA A 80 -75.74 76.57 63.37
CA ALA A 80 -76.70 77.44 62.67
C ALA A 80 -76.09 77.84 61.29
N THR A 81 -76.97 77.98 60.28
CA THR A 81 -76.98 78.87 59.07
C THR A 81 -75.65 79.29 58.40
N ALA A 82 -75.47 79.24 57.07
CA ALA A 82 -76.34 79.84 56.06
C ALA A 82 -76.02 79.35 54.62
N ALA A 83 -77.00 79.55 53.74
CA ALA A 83 -77.01 79.33 52.30
C ALA A 83 -75.81 79.94 51.55
N ILE A 84 -75.45 79.48 50.35
CA ILE A 84 -75.94 80.01 49.06
C ILE A 84 -75.42 79.09 47.93
N ASN A 85 -76.28 78.70 46.98
CA ASN A 85 -75.87 78.30 45.62
C ASN A 85 -75.51 79.56 44.81
N PRO A 86 -74.51 79.49 43.92
CA PRO A 86 -74.83 79.45 42.49
C PRO A 86 -73.95 78.41 41.77
N ALA A 87 -74.41 77.64 40.78
CA ALA A 87 -74.80 78.00 39.42
C ALA A 87 -73.71 78.79 38.65
N GLY A 88 -73.15 78.15 37.60
CA GLY A 88 -72.10 78.68 36.70
C GLY A 88 -70.74 78.08 37.05
N GLU A 89 -69.95 77.49 36.15
CA GLU A 89 -69.61 77.96 34.82
C GLU A 89 -68.72 76.92 34.10
N ASN A 90 -68.88 76.83 32.77
CA ASN A 90 -67.84 76.52 31.76
C ASN A 90 -67.19 75.11 31.81
N GLY A 91 -67.33 74.28 30.78
CA GLY A 91 -66.77 74.65 29.48
C GLY A 91 -65.26 74.91 29.57
N SER A 92 -64.51 74.13 30.35
CA SER A 92 -63.04 74.13 30.27
C SER A 92 -62.62 73.45 28.96
N SER A 93 -62.83 74.15 27.85
CA SER A 93 -61.95 74.01 26.70
C SER A 93 -60.53 74.25 27.19
N ARG A 94 -59.68 73.21 27.15
CA ARG A 94 -58.24 73.34 27.40
C ARG A 94 -57.73 74.52 26.58
N SER A 95 -56.72 75.23 27.09
CA SER A 95 -56.15 76.33 26.31
C SER A 95 -55.59 75.78 24.99
N PRO A 96 -55.71 76.51 23.86
CA PRO A 96 -55.14 76.08 22.59
C PRO A 96 -53.65 75.70 22.66
N PHE A 97 -52.88 76.27 23.61
CA PHE A 97 -51.49 75.93 23.87
C PHE A 97 -51.32 74.55 24.53
N ALA A 98 -52.12 74.22 25.55
CA ALA A 98 -52.09 72.92 26.21
C ALA A 98 -52.54 71.78 25.27
N GLU A 99 -53.54 72.05 24.43
CA GLU A 99 -53.98 71.11 23.40
C GLU A 99 -52.91 70.89 22.32
N ALA A 100 -52.21 71.96 21.90
CA ALA A 100 -51.09 71.83 20.98
C ALA A 100 -49.93 71.01 21.57
N GLN A 101 -49.61 71.21 22.86
CA GLN A 101 -48.55 70.44 23.53
C GLN A 101 -48.91 68.96 23.71
N GLU A 102 -50.14 68.66 24.10
CA GLU A 102 -50.65 67.28 24.16
C GLU A 102 -50.70 66.62 22.77
N SER A 103 -51.04 67.39 21.72
CA SER A 103 -51.00 66.88 20.34
C SER A 103 -49.58 66.56 19.87
N ALA A 104 -48.58 67.31 20.33
CA ALA A 104 -47.18 67.06 20.06
C ALA A 104 -46.70 65.78 20.77
N LEU A 105 -46.98 65.63 22.07
CA LEU A 105 -46.65 64.43 22.84
C LEU A 105 -47.34 63.17 22.28
N ARG A 106 -48.59 63.30 21.82
CA ARG A 106 -49.29 62.20 21.14
C ARG A 106 -48.57 61.80 19.86
N ARG A 107 -48.15 62.77 19.05
CA ARG A 107 -47.43 62.50 17.80
C ARG A 107 -46.11 61.79 18.06
N GLU A 108 -45.38 62.22 19.08
CA GLU A 108 -44.13 61.58 19.53
C GLU A 108 -44.37 60.12 19.96
N ALA A 109 -45.39 59.87 20.80
CA ALA A 109 -45.76 58.50 21.19
C ALA A 109 -46.13 57.63 19.97
N GLN A 110 -46.84 58.19 18.99
CA GLN A 110 -47.22 57.50 17.74
C GLN A 110 -46.02 57.19 16.85
N GLU A 111 -45.01 58.06 16.81
CA GLU A 111 -43.79 57.87 16.02
C GLU A 111 -42.96 56.71 16.58
N VAL A 112 -42.75 56.67 17.91
CA VAL A 112 -42.07 55.55 18.57
C VAL A 112 -42.86 54.25 18.42
N LEU A 113 -44.19 54.30 18.57
CA LEU A 113 -45.05 53.14 18.36
C LEU A 113 -44.96 52.61 16.91
N GLN A 114 -44.92 53.48 15.91
CA GLN A 114 -44.78 53.07 14.51
C GLN A 114 -43.45 52.36 14.27
N ALA A 115 -42.34 52.91 14.80
CA ALA A 115 -41.03 52.27 14.72
C ALA A 115 -41.02 50.90 15.43
N LEU A 116 -41.61 50.84 16.63
CA LEU A 116 -41.77 49.62 17.41
C LEU A 116 -42.53 48.53 16.66
N LEU A 117 -43.70 48.85 16.09
CA LEU A 117 -44.52 47.91 15.33
C LEU A 117 -43.79 47.40 14.09
N THR A 118 -43.10 48.29 13.37
CA THR A 118 -42.32 47.93 12.17
C THR A 118 -41.19 46.96 12.53
N LEU A 119 -40.46 47.23 13.61
CA LEU A 119 -39.38 46.35 14.08
C LEU A 119 -39.94 45.02 14.63
N GLN A 120 -41.05 45.07 15.37
CA GLN A 120 -41.72 43.87 15.87
C GLN A 120 -42.15 42.95 14.73
N GLU A 121 -42.76 43.49 13.68
CA GLU A 121 -43.20 42.73 12.51
C GLU A 121 -42.00 42.09 11.80
N SER A 122 -40.95 42.86 11.52
CA SER A 122 -39.69 42.35 10.95
C SER A 122 -39.08 41.22 11.79
N LEU A 123 -39.00 41.38 13.11
CA LEU A 123 -38.48 40.35 14.01
C LEU A 123 -39.40 39.12 14.09
N ALA A 124 -40.71 39.30 14.07
CA ALA A 124 -41.69 38.22 14.08
C ALA A 124 -41.62 37.37 12.80
N GLU A 125 -41.50 38.01 11.63
CA GLU A 125 -41.27 37.33 10.34
C GLU A 125 -39.98 36.49 10.38
N ARG A 126 -38.95 37.02 11.05
CA ARG A 126 -37.68 36.32 11.30
C ARG A 126 -37.73 35.31 12.46
N GLY A 127 -38.91 35.03 13.02
CA GLY A 127 -39.11 33.97 14.01
C GLY A 127 -38.81 34.35 15.47
N ALA A 128 -38.70 35.65 15.81
CA ALA A 128 -38.32 36.11 17.16
C ALA A 128 -39.23 35.60 18.28
N VAL A 129 -40.46 35.21 17.95
CA VAL A 129 -41.40 34.55 18.87
C VAL A 129 -40.82 33.26 19.46
N SER A 130 -39.96 32.54 18.74
CA SER A 130 -39.33 31.32 19.24
C SER A 130 -37.94 31.53 19.81
N TRP A 131 -37.06 32.26 19.10
CA TRP A 131 -35.65 32.38 19.49
C TRP A 131 -35.34 33.60 20.38
N GLY A 132 -36.25 34.58 20.43
CA GLY A 132 -36.08 35.85 21.14
C GLY A 132 -36.58 35.83 22.58
N GLU A 133 -37.18 34.73 23.04
CA GLU A 133 -37.66 34.59 24.42
C GLU A 133 -36.50 34.52 25.44
N PRO A 134 -36.66 35.09 26.65
CA PRO A 134 -37.84 35.82 27.15
C PRO A 134 -37.90 37.30 26.72
N ALA A 135 -36.82 37.85 26.18
CA ALA A 135 -36.69 39.28 25.91
C ALA A 135 -37.75 39.80 24.90
N TYR A 136 -38.20 38.97 23.97
CA TYR A 136 -39.25 39.32 23.02
C TYR A 136 -40.59 39.55 23.72
N SER A 137 -41.02 38.62 24.58
CA SER A 137 -42.27 38.78 25.35
C SER A 137 -42.20 39.88 26.39
N GLU A 138 -41.03 40.12 27.00
CA GLU A 138 -40.79 41.26 27.90
C GLU A 138 -40.98 42.61 27.19
N ALA A 139 -40.45 42.75 25.96
CA ALA A 139 -40.62 43.95 25.15
C ALA A 139 -42.09 44.17 24.77
N LEU A 140 -42.83 43.11 24.44
CA LEU A 140 -44.29 43.21 24.19
C LEU A 140 -45.07 43.59 25.45
N GLY A 141 -44.62 43.16 26.64
CA GLY A 141 -45.18 43.58 27.92
C GLY A 141 -45.03 45.08 28.15
N LYS A 142 -43.88 45.66 27.77
CA LYS A 142 -43.63 47.12 27.79
C LYS A 142 -44.54 47.87 26.81
N ALA A 143 -44.70 47.35 25.60
CA ALA A 143 -45.63 47.91 24.63
C ALA A 143 -47.09 47.95 25.17
N ALA A 144 -47.55 46.87 25.81
CA ALA A 144 -48.89 46.80 26.40
C ALA A 144 -49.08 47.77 27.59
N ALA A 145 -48.02 48.02 28.37
CA ALA A 145 -48.02 49.06 29.40
C ALA A 145 -48.14 50.47 28.76
N GLY A 146 -47.43 50.70 27.64
CA GLY A 146 -47.55 51.92 26.83
C GLY A 146 -48.96 52.15 26.31
N ASP A 147 -49.64 51.11 25.80
CA ASP A 147 -51.03 51.18 25.34
C ASP A 147 -52.01 51.55 26.46
N THR A 148 -51.70 51.14 27.70
CA THR A 148 -52.50 51.50 28.87
C THR A 148 -52.34 52.98 29.20
N ALA A 149 -51.10 53.48 29.27
CA ALA A 149 -50.81 54.90 29.46
C ALA A 149 -51.39 55.79 28.33
N TYR A 150 -51.32 55.31 27.08
CA TYR A 150 -51.86 56.03 25.91
C TYR A 150 -53.39 56.20 26.00
N ARG A 151 -54.12 55.16 26.44
CA ARG A 151 -55.58 55.22 26.65
C ARG A 151 -55.97 56.20 27.77
N GLU A 152 -55.13 56.34 28.78
CA GLU A 152 -55.28 57.28 29.89
C GLU A 152 -54.90 58.73 29.51
N ARG A 153 -54.40 58.95 28.28
CA ARG A 153 -53.85 60.22 27.77
C ARG A 153 -52.57 60.67 28.46
N ASP A 154 -51.87 59.78 29.16
CA ASP A 154 -50.50 60.02 29.64
C ASP A 154 -49.51 59.70 28.51
N PHE A 155 -49.41 60.64 27.57
CA PHE A 155 -48.56 60.47 26.39
C PHE A 155 -47.07 60.43 26.74
N MET A 156 -46.63 61.04 27.85
CA MET A 156 -45.23 60.96 28.29
C MET A 156 -44.89 59.56 28.79
N ALA A 157 -45.72 58.97 29.65
CA ALA A 157 -45.52 57.60 30.12
C ALA A 157 -45.65 56.60 28.96
N ALA A 158 -46.58 56.81 28.03
CA ALA A 158 -46.73 56.00 26.83
C ALA A 158 -45.45 56.02 25.97
N THR A 159 -44.90 57.20 25.65
CA THR A 159 -43.65 57.34 24.90
C THR A 159 -42.50 56.60 25.60
N ALA A 160 -42.36 56.74 26.93
CA ALA A 160 -41.30 56.06 27.68
C ALA A 160 -41.43 54.53 27.62
N GLN A 161 -42.64 53.98 27.79
CA GLN A 161 -42.85 52.53 27.70
C GLN A 161 -42.65 51.99 26.26
N TYR A 162 -43.08 52.74 25.24
CA TYR A 162 -42.84 52.36 23.85
C TYR A 162 -41.34 52.43 23.50
N GLN A 163 -40.60 53.41 24.04
CA GLN A 163 -39.16 53.52 23.84
C GLN A 163 -38.42 52.36 24.53
N ASP A 164 -38.78 52.03 25.77
CA ASP A 164 -38.25 50.84 26.48
C ASP A 164 -38.45 49.56 25.65
N ALA A 165 -39.65 49.37 25.07
CA ALA A 165 -39.95 48.23 24.22
C ALA A 165 -39.10 48.24 22.94
N LEU A 166 -38.96 49.40 22.30
CA LEU A 166 -38.18 49.58 21.07
C LEU A 166 -36.70 49.26 21.30
N ASP A 167 -36.12 49.76 22.39
CA ASP A 167 -34.71 49.52 22.74
C ASP A 167 -34.45 48.03 23.01
N GLN A 168 -35.40 47.32 23.64
CA GLN A 168 -35.30 45.87 23.85
C GLN A 168 -35.36 45.09 22.54
N LEU A 169 -36.26 45.47 21.62
CA LEU A 169 -36.32 44.85 20.29
C LEU A 169 -35.07 45.16 19.44
N LEU A 170 -34.51 46.38 19.53
CA LEU A 170 -33.25 46.74 18.86
C LEU A 170 -32.07 45.92 19.41
N ALA A 171 -32.03 45.66 20.72
CA ALA A 171 -31.03 44.78 21.31
C ALA A 171 -31.17 43.33 20.81
N LEU A 172 -32.41 42.84 20.65
CA LEU A 172 -32.66 41.53 20.03
C LEU A 172 -32.21 41.49 18.57
N GLU A 173 -32.51 42.53 17.79
CA GLU A 173 -32.05 42.66 16.41
C GLU A 173 -30.52 42.65 16.32
N ALA A 174 -29.84 43.35 17.21
CA ALA A 174 -28.38 43.37 17.28
C ALA A 174 -27.77 42.00 17.58
N SER A 175 -28.50 41.08 18.22
CA SER A 175 -28.05 39.71 18.50
C SER A 175 -28.19 38.74 17.31
N LEU A 176 -28.92 39.13 16.26
CA LEU A 176 -29.23 38.24 15.13
C LEU A 176 -28.00 37.67 14.41
N PRO A 177 -26.94 38.45 14.10
CA PRO A 177 -25.78 37.91 13.41
C PRO A 177 -25.12 36.73 14.15
N GLU A 178 -24.94 36.84 15.47
CA GLU A 178 -24.33 35.77 16.28
C GLU A 178 -25.23 34.53 16.35
N ARG A 179 -26.55 34.72 16.46
CA ARG A 179 -27.52 33.62 16.44
C ARG A 179 -27.53 32.88 15.11
N ILE A 180 -27.45 33.61 14.00
CA ILE A 180 -27.34 33.06 12.64
C ILE A 180 -26.08 32.20 12.53
N GLU A 181 -24.92 32.71 12.96
CA GLU A 181 -23.66 31.94 12.92
C GLU A 181 -23.73 30.68 13.80
N THR A 182 -24.32 30.79 14.99
CA THR A 182 -24.47 29.67 15.91
C THR A 182 -25.36 28.58 15.32
N LEU A 183 -26.50 28.97 14.74
CA LEU A 183 -27.44 28.05 14.13
C LEU A 183 -26.85 27.41 12.85
N HIS A 184 -26.19 28.20 12.01
CA HIS A 184 -25.46 27.69 10.85
C HIS A 184 -24.40 26.64 11.25
N ALA A 185 -23.62 26.91 12.29
CA ALA A 185 -22.64 25.95 12.82
C ALA A 185 -23.31 24.68 13.35
N SER A 186 -24.45 24.81 14.04
CA SER A 186 -25.25 23.67 14.52
C SER A 186 -25.77 22.81 13.37
N VAL A 187 -26.36 23.41 12.33
CA VAL A 187 -26.81 22.70 11.13
C VAL A 187 -25.65 22.00 10.43
N THR A 188 -24.53 22.69 10.26
CA THR A 188 -23.32 22.10 9.68
C THR A 188 -22.84 20.89 10.49
N SER A 189 -22.86 20.99 11.82
CA SER A 189 -22.49 19.86 12.69
C SER A 189 -23.48 18.70 12.56
N ALA A 190 -24.77 18.96 12.47
CA ALA A 190 -25.78 17.93 12.29
C ALA A 190 -25.58 17.17 10.96
N ILE A 191 -25.23 17.88 9.89
CA ILE A 191 -24.83 17.29 8.61
C ILE A 191 -23.61 16.38 8.81
N GLU A 192 -22.53 16.87 9.45
CA GLU A 192 -21.31 16.07 9.63
C GLU A 192 -21.49 14.81 10.51
N VAL A 193 -22.43 14.83 11.45
CA VAL A 193 -22.72 13.68 12.32
C VAL A 193 -23.72 12.71 11.68
N GLY A 194 -24.50 13.15 10.67
CA GLY A 194 -25.52 12.33 10.00
C GLY A 194 -26.92 12.48 10.58
N GLU A 195 -27.17 13.51 11.38
CA GLU A 195 -28.45 13.73 12.07
C GLU A 195 -29.44 14.45 11.14
N VAL A 196 -30.09 13.68 10.25
CA VAL A 196 -30.98 14.20 9.19
C VAL A 196 -32.08 15.12 9.74
N LEU A 197 -32.78 14.68 10.78
CA LEU A 197 -33.91 15.45 11.34
C LEU A 197 -33.44 16.74 12.02
N ALA A 198 -32.30 16.70 12.73
CA ALA A 198 -31.75 17.89 13.37
C ALA A 198 -31.25 18.91 12.33
N ALA A 199 -30.61 18.45 11.26
CA ALA A 199 -30.16 19.31 10.18
C ALA A 199 -31.34 19.98 9.45
N GLN A 200 -32.41 19.23 9.16
CA GLN A 200 -33.62 19.78 8.53
C GLN A 200 -34.33 20.81 9.41
N ALA A 201 -34.49 20.51 10.71
CA ALA A 201 -35.12 21.43 11.65
C ALA A 201 -34.31 22.74 11.78
N GLY A 202 -33.00 22.64 12.02
CA GLY A 202 -32.14 23.81 12.13
C GLY A 202 -32.05 24.63 10.82
N PHE A 203 -32.15 23.96 9.66
CA PHE A 203 -32.22 24.65 8.37
C PHE A 203 -33.52 25.45 8.22
N ALA A 204 -34.66 24.89 8.60
CA ALA A 204 -35.93 25.60 8.58
C ALA A 204 -35.90 26.85 9.48
N ASP A 205 -35.34 26.70 10.69
CA ASP A 205 -35.15 27.82 11.62
C ASP A 205 -34.22 28.89 11.02
N LEU A 206 -33.13 28.48 10.36
CA LEU A 206 -32.16 29.39 9.74
C LEU A 206 -32.76 30.12 8.53
N ALA A 207 -33.53 29.42 7.70
CA ALA A 207 -34.23 29.97 6.55
C ALA A 207 -35.29 31.00 6.97
N GLN A 208 -35.96 30.78 8.10
CA GLN A 208 -36.86 31.78 8.68
C GLN A 208 -36.10 32.98 9.25
N MET A 209 -35.02 32.74 10.01
CA MET A 209 -34.26 33.79 10.69
C MET A 209 -33.48 34.71 9.74
N ALA A 210 -32.97 34.15 8.64
CA ALA A 210 -32.11 34.83 7.68
C ALA A 210 -32.41 34.41 6.23
N PRO A 211 -33.60 34.75 5.68
CA PRO A 211 -34.03 34.31 4.35
C PRO A 211 -33.14 34.82 3.19
N ALA A 212 -32.33 35.85 3.43
CA ALA A 212 -31.39 36.40 2.46
C ALA A 212 -29.95 35.86 2.60
N ASP A 213 -29.70 34.90 3.51
CA ASP A 213 -28.37 34.30 3.66
C ASP A 213 -28.07 33.35 2.48
N ILE A 214 -27.09 33.72 1.66
CA ILE A 214 -26.67 32.96 0.48
C ILE A 214 -26.18 31.54 0.82
N ARG A 215 -25.74 31.30 2.06
CA ARG A 215 -25.26 29.99 2.53
C ARG A 215 -26.38 28.94 2.60
N LEU A 216 -27.64 29.37 2.65
CA LEU A 216 -28.79 28.46 2.64
C LEU A 216 -28.80 27.54 1.41
N ILE A 217 -28.38 28.05 0.25
CA ILE A 217 -28.30 27.24 -0.99
C ILE A 217 -27.37 26.03 -0.78
N THR A 218 -26.17 26.27 -0.27
CA THR A 218 -25.20 25.20 0.00
C THR A 218 -25.70 24.24 1.08
N LEU A 219 -26.36 24.73 2.13
CA LEU A 219 -26.91 23.87 3.18
C LEU A 219 -28.07 23.01 2.67
N GLU A 220 -28.93 23.56 1.82
CA GLU A 220 -30.05 22.84 1.20
C GLU A 220 -29.56 21.67 0.35
N ASP A 221 -28.58 21.91 -0.54
CA ASP A 221 -27.96 20.87 -1.36
C ASP A 221 -27.36 19.75 -0.49
N ARG A 222 -26.64 20.12 0.57
CA ARG A 222 -26.00 19.16 1.48
C ARG A 222 -27.01 18.36 2.31
N ILE A 223 -28.08 18.98 2.77
CA ILE A 223 -29.16 18.30 3.51
C ILE A 223 -29.93 17.35 2.57
N GLY A 224 -30.14 17.75 1.31
CA GLY A 224 -30.75 16.89 0.30
C GLY A 224 -29.96 15.61 0.04
N ALA A 225 -28.63 15.69 0.06
CA ALA A 225 -27.73 14.54 -0.12
C ALA A 225 -27.47 13.75 1.18
N LEU A 226 -27.83 14.26 2.36
CA LEU A 226 -27.40 13.72 3.65
C LEU A 226 -27.87 12.29 3.89
N LEU A 227 -29.09 11.94 3.46
CA LEU A 227 -29.58 10.57 3.61
C LEU A 227 -28.73 9.57 2.81
N ASP A 228 -28.37 9.92 1.59
CA ASP A 228 -27.53 9.08 0.73
C ASP A 228 -26.13 8.91 1.34
N VAL A 229 -25.57 9.98 1.93
CA VAL A 229 -24.31 9.92 2.67
C VAL A 229 -24.39 8.95 3.84
N VAL A 230 -25.42 9.05 4.69
CA VAL A 230 -25.59 8.20 5.87
C VAL A 230 -25.70 6.73 5.46
N VAL A 231 -26.58 6.43 4.50
CA VAL A 231 -26.78 5.07 3.99
C VAL A 231 -25.48 4.50 3.42
N ALA A 232 -24.72 5.29 2.65
CA ALA A 232 -23.46 4.87 2.08
C ALA A 232 -22.38 4.63 3.15
N LEU A 233 -22.31 5.43 4.21
CA LEU A 233 -21.38 5.23 5.31
C LEU A 233 -21.72 4.00 6.17
N GLU A 234 -23.01 3.72 6.40
CA GLU A 234 -23.46 2.50 7.08
C GLU A 234 -23.15 1.24 6.25
N ALA A 235 -23.33 1.31 4.93
CA ALA A 235 -22.93 0.25 4.00
C ALA A 235 -21.42 0.02 4.04
N ALA A 236 -20.62 1.08 4.07
CA ALA A 236 -19.17 1.00 4.19
C ALA A 236 -18.75 0.33 5.51
N GLU A 237 -19.36 0.70 6.64
CA GLU A 237 -19.10 0.11 7.94
C GLU A 237 -19.48 -1.39 7.98
N THR A 238 -20.61 -1.75 7.38
CA THR A 238 -21.05 -3.16 7.29
C THR A 238 -20.06 -3.98 6.46
N ALA A 239 -19.67 -3.48 5.29
CA ALA A 239 -18.70 -4.14 4.43
C ALA A 239 -17.33 -4.29 5.11
N GLU A 240 -16.86 -3.29 5.85
CA GLU A 240 -15.61 -3.38 6.62
C GLU A 240 -15.70 -4.46 7.72
N LYS A 241 -16.79 -4.50 8.49
CA LYS A 241 -17.00 -5.54 9.53
C LYS A 241 -17.01 -6.95 8.95
N ASP A 242 -17.48 -7.10 7.71
CA ASP A 242 -17.47 -8.36 6.98
C ASP A 242 -16.12 -8.67 6.31
N GLY A 243 -15.11 -7.82 6.46
CA GLY A 243 -13.79 -7.95 5.82
C GLY A 243 -13.78 -7.65 4.32
N ARG A 244 -14.86 -7.07 3.77
CA ARG A 244 -15.00 -6.73 2.35
C ARG A 244 -14.49 -5.31 2.09
N LEU A 245 -13.19 -5.06 2.33
CA LEU A 245 -12.61 -3.71 2.26
C LEU A 245 -12.77 -3.02 0.88
N THR A 246 -12.72 -3.78 -0.21
CA THR A 246 -12.94 -3.20 -1.56
C THR A 246 -14.37 -2.65 -1.70
N GLU A 247 -15.36 -3.33 -1.14
CA GLU A 247 -16.76 -2.86 -1.14
C GLU A 247 -16.96 -1.70 -0.16
N ALA A 248 -16.26 -1.73 0.99
CA ALA A 248 -16.28 -0.64 1.95
C ALA A 248 -15.74 0.67 1.35
N VAL A 249 -14.62 0.61 0.62
CA VAL A 249 -14.06 1.77 -0.12
C VAL A 249 -15.05 2.27 -1.18
N ALA A 250 -15.70 1.37 -1.92
CA ALA A 250 -16.69 1.76 -2.93
C ALA A 250 -17.88 2.50 -2.31
N ALA A 251 -18.41 2.01 -1.19
CA ALA A 251 -19.50 2.64 -0.46
C ALA A 251 -19.09 3.99 0.16
N ALA A 252 -17.91 4.09 0.77
CA ALA A 252 -17.41 5.38 1.27
C ALA A 252 -17.15 6.39 0.13
N THR A 253 -16.77 5.91 -1.06
CA THR A 253 -16.64 6.75 -2.25
C THR A 253 -18.00 7.31 -2.68
N GLU A 254 -19.07 6.51 -2.62
CA GLU A 254 -20.45 6.98 -2.86
C GLU A 254 -20.81 8.11 -1.89
N ALA A 255 -20.54 7.95 -0.59
CA ALA A 255 -20.78 8.98 0.41
C ALA A 255 -20.06 10.30 0.07
N THR A 256 -18.80 10.23 -0.34
CA THR A 256 -18.04 11.44 -0.75
C THR A 256 -18.51 12.03 -2.08
N ARG A 257 -19.21 11.27 -2.92
CA ARG A 257 -19.78 11.77 -4.16
C ARG A 257 -21.11 12.46 -3.93
N ALA A 258 -21.92 11.95 -2.99
CA ALA A 258 -23.18 12.54 -2.58
C ALA A 258 -22.97 13.92 -1.93
N ASP A 259 -22.04 14.06 -0.99
CA ASP A 259 -21.59 15.35 -0.47
C ASP A 259 -20.05 15.48 -0.52
N PRO A 260 -19.50 16.09 -1.58
CA PRO A 260 -18.07 16.34 -1.70
C PRO A 260 -17.48 17.28 -0.65
N ALA A 261 -18.28 17.99 0.15
CA ALA A 261 -17.81 18.82 1.25
C ALA A 261 -17.76 18.07 2.60
N HIS A 262 -18.39 16.89 2.70
CA HIS A 262 -18.51 16.16 3.95
C HIS A 262 -17.17 15.65 4.47
N LYS A 263 -16.76 16.13 5.64
CA LYS A 263 -15.43 15.85 6.22
C LYS A 263 -15.34 14.42 6.74
N ARG A 264 -16.35 13.96 7.47
CA ARG A 264 -16.39 12.59 8.00
C ARG A 264 -16.35 11.54 6.89
N ALA A 265 -17.09 11.71 5.81
CA ALA A 265 -17.08 10.78 4.68
C ALA A 265 -15.69 10.69 4.02
N LYS A 266 -15.01 11.82 3.83
CA LYS A 266 -13.64 11.85 3.28
C LYS A 266 -12.63 11.18 4.21
N ALA A 267 -12.68 11.49 5.51
CA ALA A 267 -11.82 10.86 6.49
C ALA A 267 -12.00 9.34 6.47
N ARG A 268 -13.27 8.90 6.41
CA ARG A 268 -13.60 7.48 6.38
C ARG A 268 -13.12 6.78 5.11
N LEU A 269 -13.26 7.42 3.94
CA LEU A 269 -12.71 6.90 2.69
C LEU A 269 -11.19 6.71 2.79
N ALA A 270 -10.47 7.71 3.29
CA ALA A 270 -9.00 7.65 3.43
C ALA A 270 -8.54 6.53 4.38
N GLU A 271 -9.25 6.34 5.50
CA GLU A 271 -9.00 5.23 6.43
C GLU A 271 -9.16 3.87 5.75
N LEU A 272 -10.26 3.68 5.02
CA LEU A 272 -10.57 2.43 4.32
C LEU A 272 -9.62 2.15 3.15
N GLU A 273 -9.21 3.18 2.41
CA GLU A 273 -8.22 3.07 1.34
C GLU A 273 -6.85 2.65 1.89
N SER A 274 -6.45 3.22 3.04
CA SER A 274 -5.24 2.83 3.74
C SER A 274 -5.31 1.37 4.20
N ALA A 275 -6.42 0.96 4.81
CA ALA A 275 -6.64 -0.41 5.25
C ALA A 275 -6.61 -1.41 4.07
N LEU A 276 -7.26 -1.08 2.96
CA LEU A 276 -7.25 -1.91 1.74
C LEU A 276 -5.85 -2.02 1.13
N THR A 277 -5.09 -0.93 1.14
CA THR A 277 -3.69 -0.92 0.67
C THR A 277 -2.83 -1.84 1.52
N GLN A 278 -2.99 -1.77 2.85
CA GLN A 278 -2.29 -2.65 3.78
C GLN A 278 -2.66 -4.12 3.60
N GLU A 279 -3.95 -4.44 3.43
CA GLU A 279 -4.40 -5.82 3.17
C GLU A 279 -3.76 -6.36 1.87
N ARG A 280 -3.82 -5.59 0.78
CA ARG A 280 -3.23 -5.98 -0.50
C ARG A 280 -1.72 -6.16 -0.41
N PHE A 281 -1.04 -5.31 0.37
CA PHE A 281 0.38 -5.45 0.64
C PHE A 281 0.67 -6.78 1.34
N THR A 282 -0.06 -7.10 2.41
CA THR A 282 0.08 -8.37 3.13
C THR A 282 -0.19 -9.57 2.22
N VAL A 283 -1.27 -9.54 1.41
CA VAL A 283 -1.58 -10.60 0.45
C VAL A 283 -0.45 -10.81 -0.56
N ALA A 284 0.09 -9.72 -1.12
CA ALA A 284 1.21 -9.79 -2.06
C ALA A 284 2.48 -10.36 -1.40
N MET A 285 2.81 -9.92 -0.18
CA MET A 285 3.94 -10.46 0.57
C MET A 285 3.77 -11.96 0.87
N THR A 286 2.59 -12.39 1.33
CA THR A 286 2.28 -13.81 1.58
C THR A 286 2.37 -14.64 0.30
N ALA A 287 1.82 -14.15 -0.81
CA ALA A 287 1.92 -14.83 -2.09
C ALA A 287 3.37 -14.92 -2.58
N GLY A 288 4.18 -13.88 -2.36
CA GLY A 288 5.60 -13.86 -2.69
C GLY A 288 6.39 -14.92 -1.91
N TYR A 289 6.20 -15.01 -0.60
CA TYR A 289 6.85 -16.04 0.22
C TYR A 289 6.38 -17.45 -0.12
N GLY A 290 5.08 -17.63 -0.42
CA GLY A 290 4.55 -18.90 -0.91
C GLY A 290 5.22 -19.35 -2.21
N ALA A 291 5.41 -18.42 -3.16
CA ALA A 291 6.11 -18.69 -4.41
C ALA A 291 7.61 -18.99 -4.19
N LEU A 292 8.27 -18.25 -3.29
CA LEU A 292 9.68 -18.49 -2.95
C LEU A 292 9.88 -19.89 -2.35
N ALA A 293 9.00 -20.30 -1.43
CA ALA A 293 9.01 -21.64 -0.83
C ALA A 293 8.81 -22.75 -1.88
N ALA A 294 8.03 -22.48 -2.94
CA ALA A 294 7.82 -23.38 -4.07
C ALA A 294 8.93 -23.30 -5.14
N GLN A 295 10.04 -22.58 -4.90
CA GLN A 295 11.11 -22.29 -5.87
C GLN A 295 10.62 -21.57 -7.15
N GLY A 296 9.46 -20.92 -7.09
CA GLY A 296 8.88 -20.11 -8.15
C GLY A 296 9.45 -18.69 -8.14
N PHE A 297 10.75 -18.53 -8.45
CA PHE A 297 11.47 -17.26 -8.27
C PHE A 297 10.86 -16.08 -9.03
N ASP A 298 10.46 -16.25 -10.29
CA ASP A 298 9.86 -15.17 -11.09
C ASP A 298 8.49 -14.73 -10.54
N GLN A 299 7.71 -15.68 -10.00
CA GLN A 299 6.43 -15.39 -9.37
C GLN A 299 6.64 -14.65 -8.03
N ALA A 300 7.59 -15.10 -7.22
CA ALA A 300 7.96 -14.45 -5.96
C ALA A 300 8.38 -12.99 -6.19
N GLU A 301 9.30 -12.78 -7.15
CA GLU A 301 9.79 -11.48 -7.56
C GLU A 301 8.66 -10.55 -8.05
N THR A 302 7.71 -11.07 -8.81
CA THR A 302 6.53 -10.33 -9.27
C THR A 302 5.66 -9.87 -8.09
N GLN A 303 5.41 -10.75 -7.12
CA GLN A 303 4.57 -10.45 -5.96
C GLN A 303 5.25 -9.45 -5.00
N PHE A 304 6.54 -9.61 -4.71
CA PHE A 304 7.26 -8.64 -3.89
C PHE A 304 7.38 -7.27 -4.56
N ARG A 305 7.57 -7.21 -5.88
CA ARG A 305 7.51 -5.93 -6.61
C ARG A 305 6.11 -5.30 -6.58
N ASN A 306 5.05 -6.09 -6.60
CA ASN A 306 3.70 -5.59 -6.43
C ASN A 306 3.53 -4.98 -5.03
N ALA A 307 3.97 -5.68 -3.97
CA ALA A 307 3.97 -5.15 -2.60
C ALA A 307 4.74 -3.83 -2.49
N ALA A 308 5.92 -3.73 -3.11
CA ALA A 308 6.73 -2.50 -3.13
C ALA A 308 6.04 -1.31 -3.82
N ARG A 309 5.14 -1.56 -4.78
CA ARG A 309 4.34 -0.51 -5.45
C ARG A 309 3.15 -0.07 -4.60
N LEU A 310 2.59 -0.97 -3.80
CA LEU A 310 1.46 -0.67 -2.90
C LEU A 310 1.90 0.24 -1.75
N ILE A 311 3.05 -0.04 -1.14
CA ILE A 311 3.63 0.78 -0.07
C ILE A 311 5.07 1.16 -0.43
N PRO A 312 5.27 2.29 -1.15
CA PRO A 312 6.59 2.75 -1.52
C PRO A 312 7.47 3.04 -0.30
N GLY A 313 8.69 2.52 -0.29
CA GLY A 313 9.66 2.71 0.79
C GLY A 313 9.55 1.72 1.96
N ALA A 314 8.60 0.78 1.92
CA ALA A 314 8.56 -0.34 2.85
C ALA A 314 9.84 -1.20 2.71
N PRO A 315 10.54 -1.55 3.81
CA PRO A 315 11.78 -2.32 3.74
C PRO A 315 11.56 -3.81 3.40
N GLU A 316 10.41 -4.38 3.76
CA GLU A 316 10.13 -5.81 3.68
C GLU A 316 10.21 -6.36 2.24
N PRO A 317 9.61 -5.72 1.21
CA PRO A 317 9.72 -6.20 -0.16
C PRO A 317 11.17 -6.17 -0.70
N ALA A 318 11.97 -5.19 -0.29
CA ALA A 318 13.37 -5.08 -0.73
C ALA A 318 14.22 -6.21 -0.15
N SER A 319 14.05 -6.50 1.14
CA SER A 319 14.70 -7.66 1.79
C SER A 319 14.27 -8.97 1.15
N ALA A 320 12.96 -9.15 0.90
CA ALA A 320 12.44 -10.36 0.28
C ALA A 320 12.94 -10.57 -1.16
N LEU A 321 13.12 -9.49 -1.93
CA LEU A 321 13.74 -9.57 -3.27
C LEU A 321 15.21 -10.02 -3.20
N ALA A 322 15.98 -9.54 -2.22
CA ALA A 322 17.35 -10.02 -2.01
C ALA A 322 17.38 -11.51 -1.62
N GLU A 323 16.42 -11.98 -0.82
CA GLU A 323 16.26 -13.40 -0.50
C GLU A 323 15.93 -14.23 -1.76
N VAL A 324 15.08 -13.73 -2.67
CA VAL A 324 14.80 -14.38 -3.96
C VAL A 324 16.07 -14.53 -4.79
N ASP A 325 16.88 -13.46 -4.89
CA ASP A 325 18.13 -13.49 -5.66
C ASP A 325 19.14 -14.50 -5.08
N GLN A 326 19.26 -14.53 -3.75
CA GLN A 326 20.11 -15.50 -3.05
C GLN A 326 19.62 -16.94 -3.28
N ALA A 327 18.32 -17.19 -3.14
CA ALA A 327 17.74 -18.52 -3.33
C ALA A 327 17.86 -19.00 -4.79
N ARG A 328 17.66 -18.10 -5.77
CA ARG A 328 17.84 -18.37 -7.20
C ARG A 328 19.29 -18.77 -7.50
N THR A 329 20.25 -18.03 -6.92
CA THR A 329 21.68 -18.32 -7.06
C THR A 329 22.03 -19.68 -6.48
N GLN A 330 21.57 -19.98 -5.26
CA GLN A 330 21.80 -21.26 -4.61
C GLN A 330 21.19 -22.44 -5.39
N SER A 331 19.96 -22.29 -5.87
CA SER A 331 19.28 -23.30 -6.70
C SER A 331 20.05 -23.58 -7.99
N THR A 332 20.55 -22.52 -8.64
CA THR A 332 21.35 -22.63 -9.87
C THR A 332 22.65 -23.39 -9.62
N LEU A 333 23.36 -23.07 -8.53
CA LEU A 333 24.60 -23.75 -8.14
C LEU A 333 24.37 -25.24 -7.85
N LEU A 334 23.28 -25.59 -7.15
CA LEU A 334 22.92 -26.99 -6.88
C LEU A 334 22.63 -27.75 -8.19
N ARG A 335 21.87 -27.15 -9.11
CA ARG A 335 21.61 -27.75 -10.42
C ARG A 335 22.88 -27.96 -11.24
N LEU A 336 23.80 -26.99 -11.24
CA LEU A 336 25.09 -27.10 -11.92
C LEU A 336 25.94 -28.23 -11.32
N LYS A 337 25.96 -28.35 -9.98
CA LYS A 337 26.63 -29.46 -9.28
C LYS A 337 26.09 -30.82 -9.72
N GLU A 338 24.77 -31.00 -9.66
CA GLU A 338 24.12 -32.27 -10.02
C GLU A 338 24.35 -32.61 -11.50
N SER A 339 24.22 -31.63 -12.38
CA SER A 339 24.45 -31.81 -13.83
C SER A 339 25.92 -32.15 -14.13
N GLY A 340 26.86 -31.51 -13.43
CA GLY A 340 28.30 -31.78 -13.59
C GLY A 340 28.67 -33.19 -13.13
N MET A 341 28.15 -33.62 -11.97
CA MET A 341 28.33 -34.98 -11.48
C MET A 341 27.70 -36.03 -12.42
N GLN A 342 26.53 -35.74 -12.99
CA GLN A 342 25.91 -36.60 -13.99
C GLN A 342 26.77 -36.70 -15.25
N ALA A 343 27.30 -35.57 -15.75
CA ALA A 343 28.19 -35.55 -16.90
C ALA A 343 29.49 -36.34 -16.65
N GLU A 344 30.08 -36.25 -15.45
CA GLU A 344 31.21 -37.12 -15.06
C GLU A 344 30.82 -38.61 -15.11
N GLY A 345 29.66 -38.99 -14.56
CA GLY A 345 29.18 -40.36 -14.56
C GLY A 345 28.89 -40.93 -15.97
N GLU A 346 28.51 -40.06 -16.91
CA GLU A 346 28.30 -40.38 -18.31
C GLU A 346 29.58 -40.26 -19.17
N GLU A 347 30.73 -39.97 -18.55
CA GLU A 347 32.02 -39.70 -19.20
C GLU A 347 31.98 -38.54 -20.21
N ARG A 348 31.04 -37.60 -20.06
CA ARG A 348 30.96 -36.34 -20.80
C ARG A 348 31.85 -35.29 -20.14
N TRP A 349 33.16 -35.54 -20.15
CA TRP A 349 34.14 -34.80 -19.36
C TRP A 349 34.22 -33.31 -19.72
N ALA A 350 34.17 -32.96 -21.02
CA ALA A 350 34.19 -31.57 -21.45
C ALA A 350 32.94 -30.80 -20.97
N ASP A 351 31.76 -31.42 -21.02
CA ASP A 351 30.52 -30.84 -20.49
C ASP A 351 30.61 -30.65 -18.98
N ALA A 352 31.19 -31.62 -18.25
CA ALA A 352 31.38 -31.51 -16.81
C ALA A 352 32.28 -30.32 -16.44
N VAL A 353 33.42 -30.15 -17.13
CA VAL A 353 34.31 -28.99 -16.96
C VAL A 353 33.54 -27.69 -17.20
N ALA A 354 32.81 -27.58 -18.31
CA ALA A 354 32.05 -26.38 -18.63
C ALA A 354 30.96 -26.06 -17.59
N LEU A 355 30.33 -27.07 -16.99
CA LEU A 355 29.33 -26.90 -15.92
C LEU A 355 29.96 -26.41 -14.60
N TYR A 356 31.16 -26.90 -14.27
CA TYR A 356 31.90 -26.41 -13.10
C TYR A 356 32.46 -25.00 -13.32
N GLU A 357 32.95 -24.69 -14.51
CA GLU A 357 33.36 -23.33 -14.88
C GLU A 357 32.20 -22.34 -14.75
N GLN A 358 31.00 -22.69 -15.24
CA GLN A 358 29.79 -21.88 -15.02
C GLN A 358 29.48 -21.65 -13.53
N ALA A 359 29.70 -22.65 -12.67
CA ALA A 359 29.50 -22.48 -11.23
C ALA A 359 30.56 -21.54 -10.61
N LEU A 360 31.80 -21.57 -11.13
CA LEU A 360 32.88 -20.68 -10.70
C LEU A 360 32.71 -19.24 -11.20
N GLU A 361 32.02 -19.02 -12.32
CA GLU A 361 31.60 -17.70 -12.77
C GLU A 361 30.59 -17.05 -11.82
N ILE A 362 29.73 -17.86 -11.18
CA ILE A 362 28.79 -17.40 -10.15
C ILE A 362 29.53 -17.12 -8.84
N ASP A 363 30.35 -18.06 -8.37
CA ASP A 363 31.18 -17.91 -7.18
C ASP A 363 32.50 -18.68 -7.34
N ALA A 364 33.60 -17.94 -7.44
CA ALA A 364 34.94 -18.49 -7.64
C ALA A 364 35.44 -19.34 -6.45
N LEU A 365 34.82 -19.23 -5.27
CA LEU A 365 35.18 -19.99 -4.06
C LEU A 365 34.39 -21.31 -3.93
N MET A 366 33.59 -21.66 -4.93
CA MET A 366 32.72 -22.83 -4.85
C MET A 366 33.50 -24.15 -4.88
N LEU A 367 33.66 -24.78 -3.71
CA LEU A 367 34.51 -25.96 -3.53
C LEU A 367 34.16 -27.14 -4.45
N PHE A 368 32.86 -27.44 -4.63
CA PHE A 368 32.47 -28.56 -5.49
C PHE A 368 32.91 -28.35 -6.95
N ALA A 369 32.94 -27.10 -7.40
CA ALA A 369 33.27 -26.74 -8.76
C ALA A 369 34.79 -26.72 -8.95
N THR A 370 35.55 -26.17 -7.99
CA THR A 370 37.02 -26.23 -8.03
C THR A 370 37.53 -27.68 -8.01
N GLU A 371 37.02 -28.51 -7.12
CA GLU A 371 37.38 -29.94 -7.06
C GLU A 371 36.88 -30.70 -8.30
N GLY A 372 35.69 -30.39 -8.78
CA GLY A 372 35.11 -30.96 -10.00
C GLY A 372 36.00 -30.71 -11.21
N THR A 373 36.42 -29.47 -11.43
CA THR A 373 37.34 -29.10 -12.53
C THR A 373 38.67 -29.85 -12.42
N VAL A 374 39.26 -29.93 -11.22
CA VAL A 374 40.52 -30.67 -11.01
C VAL A 374 40.38 -32.15 -11.38
N ARG A 375 39.22 -32.78 -11.10
CA ARG A 375 38.97 -34.17 -11.48
C ARG A 375 38.66 -34.34 -12.97
N ALA A 376 37.82 -33.48 -13.53
CA ALA A 376 37.27 -33.65 -14.87
C ALA A 376 38.23 -33.17 -15.98
N MET A 377 39.05 -32.16 -15.73
CA MET A 377 39.90 -31.55 -16.76
C MET A 377 40.95 -32.51 -17.35
N PRO A 378 41.72 -33.29 -16.56
CA PRO A 378 42.62 -34.31 -17.13
C PRO A 378 41.87 -35.37 -17.94
N ARG A 379 40.63 -35.69 -17.56
CA ARG A 379 39.78 -36.66 -18.27
C ARG A 379 39.28 -36.08 -19.59
N ALA A 380 38.91 -34.81 -19.63
CA ALA A 380 38.50 -34.11 -20.83
C ALA A 380 39.66 -33.99 -21.84
N ASP A 381 40.87 -33.70 -21.35
CA ASP A 381 42.08 -33.68 -22.18
C ASP A 381 42.38 -35.05 -22.79
N LEU A 382 42.30 -36.11 -21.98
CA LEU A 382 42.49 -37.48 -22.45
C LEU A 382 41.41 -37.90 -23.45
N ASP A 383 40.15 -37.63 -23.15
CA ASP A 383 38.99 -37.88 -24.03
C ASP A 383 39.22 -37.24 -25.41
N THR A 384 39.59 -35.95 -25.43
CA THR A 384 39.91 -35.21 -26.67
C THR A 384 41.08 -35.83 -27.43
N ARG A 385 42.15 -36.25 -26.73
CA ARG A 385 43.31 -36.89 -27.38
C ARG A 385 42.93 -38.25 -27.98
N LEU A 386 42.12 -39.06 -27.29
CA LEU A 386 41.69 -40.36 -27.77
C LEU A 386 40.77 -40.25 -28.99
N GLU A 387 39.88 -39.24 -29.03
CA GLU A 387 39.01 -38.99 -30.18
C GLU A 387 39.80 -38.58 -31.43
N LYS A 388 40.88 -37.80 -31.27
CA LYS A 388 41.72 -37.38 -32.40
C LYS A 388 42.50 -38.51 -33.06
N ILE A 389 42.79 -39.61 -32.36
CA ILE A 389 43.58 -40.73 -32.91
C ILE A 389 42.93 -41.31 -34.19
N PRO A 390 41.66 -41.75 -34.18
CA PRO A 390 40.99 -42.24 -35.38
C PRO A 390 40.77 -41.15 -36.44
N GLU A 391 40.53 -39.89 -36.05
CA GLU A 391 40.36 -38.77 -36.98
C GLU A 391 41.65 -38.45 -37.75
N GLU A 392 42.79 -38.54 -37.07
CA GLU A 392 44.11 -38.23 -37.62
C GLU A 392 44.88 -39.49 -38.07
N ARG A 393 44.18 -40.58 -38.37
CA ARG A 393 44.78 -41.89 -38.72
C ARG A 393 45.94 -41.79 -39.70
N ASP A 394 45.79 -41.02 -40.78
CA ASP A 394 46.81 -40.93 -41.84
C ASP A 394 48.06 -40.15 -41.40
N ARG A 395 47.96 -39.35 -40.33
CA ARG A 395 49.10 -38.60 -39.74
C ARG A 395 49.97 -39.47 -38.83
N LEU A 396 49.50 -40.65 -38.43
CA LEU A 396 50.23 -41.59 -37.57
C LEU A 396 51.50 -42.16 -38.21
N ILE A 397 51.73 -41.92 -39.51
CA ILE A 397 53.02 -42.19 -40.14
C ILE A 397 54.17 -41.36 -39.53
N ASP A 398 53.90 -40.15 -39.01
CA ASP A 398 54.89 -39.36 -38.28
C ASP A 398 55.16 -40.01 -36.92
N ALA A 399 56.43 -40.35 -36.66
CA ALA A 399 56.83 -41.06 -35.45
C ALA A 399 56.46 -40.32 -34.15
N ARG A 400 56.41 -38.98 -34.16
CA ARG A 400 56.02 -38.20 -32.98
C ARG A 400 54.53 -38.31 -32.71
N ILE A 401 53.70 -38.26 -33.75
CA ILE A 401 52.24 -38.39 -33.62
C ILE A 401 51.89 -39.82 -33.20
N MET A 402 52.55 -40.83 -33.78
CA MET A 402 52.42 -42.23 -33.34
C MET A 402 52.76 -42.39 -31.85
N ARG A 403 53.88 -41.83 -31.39
CA ARG A 403 54.29 -41.92 -29.99
C ARG A 403 53.27 -41.26 -29.06
N LEU A 404 52.77 -40.06 -29.39
CA LEU A 404 51.74 -39.37 -28.60
C LEU A 404 50.43 -40.17 -28.54
N ALA A 405 50.02 -40.80 -29.63
CA ALA A 405 48.85 -41.67 -29.67
C ALA A 405 49.02 -42.91 -28.79
N GLN A 406 50.20 -43.54 -28.82
CA GLN A 406 50.56 -44.67 -27.95
C GLN A 406 50.62 -44.28 -26.47
N GLU A 407 51.18 -43.12 -26.15
CA GLU A 407 51.22 -42.56 -24.78
C GLU A 407 49.78 -42.30 -24.27
N SER A 408 48.92 -41.70 -25.10
CA SER A 408 47.51 -41.43 -24.75
C SER A 408 46.71 -42.73 -24.54
N LEU A 409 46.92 -43.74 -25.38
CA LEU A 409 46.31 -45.06 -25.21
C LEU A 409 46.79 -45.75 -23.93
N ALA A 410 48.10 -45.70 -23.65
CA ALA A 410 48.67 -46.27 -22.43
C ALA A 410 48.10 -45.59 -21.17
N GLU A 411 47.99 -44.25 -21.18
CA GLU A 411 47.33 -43.48 -20.12
C GLU A 411 45.87 -43.92 -19.93
N ALA A 412 45.11 -44.07 -21.03
CA ALA A 412 43.74 -44.52 -20.99
C ALA A 412 43.57 -45.92 -20.38
N MET A 413 44.48 -46.84 -20.69
CA MET A 413 44.47 -48.21 -20.17
C MET A 413 44.83 -48.30 -18.67
N MET A 414 45.46 -47.27 -18.09
CA MET A 414 45.75 -47.22 -16.65
C MET A 414 44.53 -46.85 -15.81
N ILE A 415 43.45 -46.37 -16.44
CA ILE A 415 42.23 -45.98 -15.75
C ILE A 415 41.50 -47.23 -15.25
N VAL A 416 41.33 -47.31 -13.93
CA VAL A 416 40.59 -48.39 -13.28
C VAL A 416 39.08 -48.18 -13.49
N ASN A 417 38.37 -49.23 -13.91
CA ASN A 417 36.92 -49.23 -14.18
C ASN A 417 36.49 -48.16 -15.20
N PRO A 418 36.95 -48.22 -16.47
CA PRO A 418 36.50 -47.31 -17.50
C PRO A 418 34.99 -47.48 -17.74
N GLY A 419 34.29 -46.37 -17.99
CA GLY A 419 32.92 -46.42 -18.44
C GLY A 419 32.82 -46.88 -19.91
N SER A 420 31.60 -46.89 -20.42
CA SER A 420 31.32 -47.40 -21.76
C SER A 420 31.97 -46.55 -22.87
N ARG A 421 32.05 -45.23 -22.69
CA ARG A 421 32.61 -44.30 -23.68
C ARG A 421 34.11 -44.46 -23.75
N LEU A 422 34.80 -44.43 -22.60
CA LEU A 422 36.24 -44.63 -22.54
C LEU A 422 36.63 -46.02 -23.05
N THR A 423 35.86 -47.06 -22.70
CA THR A 423 36.08 -48.42 -23.23
C THR A 423 36.01 -48.44 -24.76
N SER A 424 35.02 -47.77 -25.35
CA SER A 424 34.91 -47.66 -26.81
C SER A 424 36.06 -46.85 -27.42
N GLN A 425 36.52 -45.79 -26.76
CA GLN A 425 37.65 -44.97 -27.23
C GLN A 425 38.96 -45.76 -27.21
N ILE A 426 39.23 -46.50 -26.13
CA ILE A 426 40.39 -47.40 -26.02
C ILE A 426 40.39 -48.42 -27.17
N ALA A 427 39.25 -49.06 -27.44
CA ALA A 427 39.13 -50.05 -28.51
C ALA A 427 39.43 -49.42 -29.89
N ARG A 428 38.84 -48.27 -30.20
CA ARG A 428 39.05 -47.56 -31.48
C ARG A 428 40.48 -47.05 -31.62
N ALA A 429 41.07 -46.50 -30.57
CA ALA A 429 42.45 -46.03 -30.56
C ALA A 429 43.43 -47.19 -30.77
N GLN A 430 43.22 -48.31 -30.08
CA GLN A 430 44.01 -49.54 -30.24
C GLN A 430 43.92 -50.07 -31.67
N GLU A 431 42.72 -50.18 -32.24
CA GLU A 431 42.51 -50.61 -33.64
C GLU A 431 43.25 -49.70 -34.62
N THR A 432 43.11 -48.38 -34.45
CA THR A 432 43.73 -47.37 -35.32
C THR A 432 45.26 -47.43 -35.25
N ILE A 433 45.83 -47.56 -34.04
CA ILE A 433 47.28 -47.66 -33.84
C ILE A 433 47.82 -48.99 -34.39
N THR A 434 47.12 -50.11 -34.19
CA THR A 434 47.50 -51.41 -34.75
C THR A 434 47.47 -51.36 -36.28
N TYR A 435 46.42 -50.78 -36.87
CA TYR A 435 46.34 -50.56 -38.31
C TYR A 435 47.55 -49.75 -38.81
N ALA A 436 47.83 -48.60 -38.22
CA ALA A 436 48.90 -47.70 -38.68
C ALA A 436 50.32 -48.22 -38.40
N SER A 437 50.50 -49.14 -37.45
CA SER A 437 51.82 -49.70 -37.10
C SER A 437 52.16 -50.99 -37.84
N THR A 438 51.18 -51.69 -38.43
CA THR A 438 51.38 -52.96 -39.13
C THR A 438 52.07 -52.74 -40.48
N PRO A 439 53.32 -53.18 -40.68
CA PRO A 439 54.01 -52.99 -41.96
C PRO A 439 53.35 -53.77 -43.09
N VAL A 440 53.23 -53.14 -44.26
CA VAL A 440 52.63 -53.69 -45.47
C VAL A 440 53.70 -53.79 -46.56
N SER A 441 53.71 -54.92 -47.26
CA SER A 441 54.60 -55.15 -48.38
C SER A 441 54.17 -54.31 -49.59
N VAL A 442 55.10 -53.53 -50.14
CA VAL A 442 54.91 -52.65 -51.31
C VAL A 442 55.95 -52.99 -52.36
N THR A 443 55.50 -53.36 -53.55
CA THR A 443 56.39 -53.66 -54.69
C THR A 443 56.59 -52.37 -55.51
N MET A 444 57.83 -51.90 -55.57
CA MET A 444 58.25 -50.75 -56.39
C MET A 444 58.91 -51.27 -57.67
N THR A 445 58.48 -50.80 -58.84
CA THR A 445 59.08 -51.17 -60.14
C THR A 445 59.58 -49.94 -60.91
N SER A 446 60.66 -50.11 -61.66
CA SER A 446 61.26 -49.08 -62.52
C SER A 446 62.01 -49.71 -63.71
N ASP A 447 62.62 -48.88 -64.55
CA ASP A 447 63.27 -49.27 -65.82
C ASP A 447 64.75 -49.65 -65.67
N GLY A 448 65.26 -49.74 -64.44
CA GLY A 448 66.68 -49.98 -64.14
C GLY A 448 67.63 -48.81 -64.46
N LEU A 449 67.12 -47.69 -64.96
CA LEU A 449 67.88 -46.50 -65.35
C LEU A 449 67.48 -45.25 -64.58
N THR A 450 66.23 -45.18 -64.12
CA THR A 450 65.70 -44.10 -63.27
C THR A 450 66.16 -44.29 -61.83
N ASP A 451 66.76 -43.26 -61.23
CA ASP A 451 67.11 -43.24 -59.81
C ASP A 451 65.88 -42.89 -58.99
N VAL A 452 65.36 -43.87 -58.25
CA VAL A 452 64.13 -43.72 -57.47
C VAL A 452 64.45 -43.37 -56.02
N THR A 453 63.84 -42.30 -55.52
CA THR A 453 63.87 -41.89 -54.11
C THR A 453 62.46 -41.89 -53.54
N LEU A 454 62.25 -42.67 -52.47
CA LEU A 454 61.04 -42.59 -51.67
C LEU A 454 61.20 -41.50 -50.61
N LEU A 455 60.49 -40.39 -50.78
CA LEU A 455 60.68 -39.20 -49.94
C LEU A 455 60.45 -39.53 -48.47
N ARG A 456 61.33 -38.99 -47.60
CA ARG A 456 61.31 -39.16 -46.13
C ARG A 456 61.48 -40.60 -45.63
N VAL A 457 61.77 -41.57 -46.52
CA VAL A 457 61.98 -42.97 -46.16
C VAL A 457 63.40 -43.40 -46.54
N LYS A 458 63.70 -43.47 -47.84
CA LYS A 458 64.97 -44.03 -48.33
C LYS A 458 65.18 -43.71 -49.83
N ARG A 459 66.44 -43.51 -50.24
CA ARG A 459 66.84 -43.57 -51.66
C ARG A 459 67.01 -45.02 -52.08
N LEU A 460 66.26 -45.46 -53.09
CA LEU A 460 66.26 -46.82 -53.58
C LEU A 460 67.34 -47.03 -54.66
N GLY A 461 67.74 -45.96 -55.35
CA GLY A 461 68.69 -46.03 -56.45
C GLY A 461 68.02 -46.52 -57.73
N THR A 462 68.81 -47.05 -58.66
CA THR A 462 68.29 -47.72 -59.86
C THR A 462 67.83 -49.14 -59.51
N LEU A 463 66.61 -49.48 -59.91
CA LEU A 463 65.99 -50.77 -59.62
C LEU A 463 65.13 -51.24 -60.80
N ALA A 464 65.00 -52.55 -60.98
CA ALA A 464 63.97 -53.12 -61.86
C ALA A 464 62.70 -53.42 -61.04
N GLU A 465 62.89 -54.12 -59.92
CA GLU A 465 61.85 -54.43 -58.95
C GLU A 465 62.47 -54.46 -57.55
N GLN A 466 61.80 -53.85 -56.57
CA GLN A 466 62.19 -53.91 -55.17
C GLN A 466 60.97 -53.92 -54.27
N THR A 467 60.90 -54.90 -53.36
CA THR A 467 59.87 -54.97 -52.33
C THR A 467 60.31 -54.20 -51.07
N LEU A 468 59.44 -53.36 -50.57
CA LEU A 468 59.63 -52.52 -49.38
C LEU A 468 58.57 -52.85 -48.34
N SER A 469 58.93 -52.74 -47.07
CA SER A 469 57.99 -52.83 -45.96
C SER A 469 57.67 -51.43 -45.48
N LEU A 470 56.48 -50.93 -45.79
CA LEU A 470 56.03 -49.57 -45.47
C LEU A 470 54.81 -49.63 -44.55
N ARG A 471 54.69 -48.67 -43.64
CA ARG A 471 53.48 -48.53 -42.83
C ARG A 471 52.33 -48.01 -43.70
N PRO A 472 51.07 -48.21 -43.32
CA PRO A 472 49.95 -47.61 -44.03
C PRO A 472 50.05 -46.08 -44.02
N GLY A 473 49.67 -45.46 -45.13
CA GLY A 473 49.69 -44.00 -45.28
C GLY A 473 50.02 -43.53 -46.68
N LEU A 474 50.18 -42.21 -46.82
CA LEU A 474 50.46 -41.54 -48.08
C LEU A 474 51.97 -41.35 -48.29
N TYR A 475 52.46 -41.81 -49.43
CA TYR A 475 53.86 -41.73 -49.82
C TYR A 475 54.04 -40.98 -51.13
N THR A 476 55.26 -40.51 -51.35
CA THR A 476 55.65 -39.88 -52.61
C THR A 476 57.00 -40.42 -53.03
N ALA A 477 57.04 -41.05 -54.19
CA ALA A 477 58.28 -41.44 -54.85
C ALA A 477 58.65 -40.42 -55.93
N VAL A 478 59.93 -40.14 -56.05
CA VAL A 478 60.50 -39.27 -57.09
C VAL A 478 61.50 -40.07 -57.90
N GLY A 479 61.35 -40.05 -59.22
CA GLY A 479 62.32 -40.60 -60.16
C GLY A 479 63.10 -39.49 -60.82
N ILE A 480 64.43 -39.62 -60.86
CA ILE A 480 65.34 -38.68 -61.53
C ILE A 480 66.20 -39.47 -62.52
N ARG A 481 66.33 -38.96 -63.75
CA ARG A 481 67.18 -39.56 -64.79
C ARG A 481 67.79 -38.47 -65.66
N ASN A 482 69.11 -38.52 -65.83
CA ASN A 482 69.83 -37.55 -66.67
C ASN A 482 69.28 -37.52 -68.09
N GLY A 483 68.92 -36.33 -68.58
CA GLY A 483 68.32 -36.13 -69.91
C GLY A 483 66.81 -36.39 -69.99
N TYR A 484 66.12 -36.59 -68.86
CA TYR A 484 64.68 -36.80 -68.79
C TYR A 484 64.05 -35.94 -67.70
N ARG A 485 62.77 -35.62 -67.85
CA ARG A 485 61.98 -34.88 -66.84
C ARG A 485 61.72 -35.75 -65.60
N ASP A 486 61.91 -35.16 -64.42
CA ASP A 486 61.63 -35.81 -63.14
C ASP A 486 60.16 -36.20 -62.99
N VAL A 487 59.89 -37.38 -62.44
CA VAL A 487 58.53 -37.86 -62.16
C VAL A 487 58.27 -37.88 -60.66
N ARG A 488 57.07 -37.46 -60.24
CA ARG A 488 56.62 -37.54 -58.85
C ARG A 488 55.32 -38.34 -58.76
N VAL A 489 55.37 -39.50 -58.14
CA VAL A 489 54.22 -40.41 -57.97
C VAL A 489 53.77 -40.39 -56.52
N LYS A 490 52.52 -39.96 -56.29
CA LYS A 490 51.86 -40.06 -54.99
C LYS A 490 51.05 -41.35 -54.95
N PHE A 491 51.19 -42.11 -53.88
CA PHE A 491 50.45 -43.36 -53.70
C PHE A 491 50.10 -43.57 -52.22
N GLU A 492 49.05 -44.34 -51.98
CA GLU A 492 48.63 -44.72 -50.64
C GLU A 492 48.95 -46.20 -50.40
N VAL A 493 49.48 -46.51 -49.23
CA VAL A 493 49.73 -47.88 -48.77
C VAL A 493 48.58 -48.29 -47.87
N ARG A 494 47.87 -49.35 -48.24
CA ARG A 494 46.75 -49.90 -47.46
C ARG A 494 46.98 -51.38 -47.13
N PRO A 495 46.71 -51.82 -45.89
CA PRO A 495 46.68 -53.25 -45.56
C PRO A 495 45.67 -54.01 -46.41
N ASN A 496 45.93 -55.31 -46.64
CA ASN A 496 45.03 -56.22 -47.37
C ASN A 496 44.69 -55.79 -48.81
N GLN A 497 45.52 -54.92 -49.41
CA GLN A 497 45.44 -54.54 -50.82
C GLN A 497 46.79 -54.78 -51.51
N ARG A 498 46.76 -54.94 -52.84
CA ARG A 498 47.99 -55.05 -53.62
C ARG A 498 48.59 -53.65 -53.78
N ASN A 499 49.68 -53.38 -53.04
CA ASN A 499 50.40 -52.12 -53.11
C ASN A 499 51.57 -52.26 -54.12
N ALA A 500 51.32 -51.90 -55.38
CA ALA A 500 52.34 -51.90 -56.43
C ALA A 500 52.44 -50.50 -57.05
N VAL A 501 53.65 -49.99 -57.21
CA VAL A 501 53.91 -48.62 -57.66
C VAL A 501 55.02 -48.63 -58.71
N GLU A 502 54.74 -48.06 -59.88
CA GLU A 502 55.71 -47.89 -60.94
C GLU A 502 56.22 -46.45 -60.97
N VAL A 503 57.54 -46.27 -61.01
CA VAL A 503 58.19 -44.95 -61.06
C VAL A 503 59.25 -44.95 -62.17
N ARG A 504 58.95 -44.31 -63.30
CA ARG A 504 59.85 -44.24 -64.47
C ARG A 504 59.85 -42.86 -65.13
N CYS A 505 61.04 -42.37 -65.50
CA CYS A 505 61.20 -41.15 -66.31
C CYS A 505 61.04 -41.50 -67.80
N VAL A 506 59.96 -41.03 -68.43
CA VAL A 506 59.63 -41.38 -69.83
C VAL A 506 59.78 -40.22 -70.83
N GLU A 507 59.84 -38.98 -70.35
CA GLU A 507 59.88 -37.78 -71.20
C GLU A 507 61.31 -37.22 -71.27
N PRO A 508 61.98 -37.23 -72.43
CA PRO A 508 63.32 -36.63 -72.59
C PRO A 508 63.26 -35.09 -72.51
N ILE A 509 64.35 -34.46 -72.08
CA ILE A 509 64.51 -33.00 -71.99
C ILE A 509 65.07 -32.42 -73.29
#